data_AF-A0A401XI03-F1
#
_entry.id   AF-A0A401XI03-F1
#
_cell.length_a   1.000
_cell.length_b   1.000
_cell.length_c   1.000
_cell.angle_alpha   90.00
_cell.angle_beta   90.00
_cell.angle_gamma   90.00
#
_symmetry.space_group_name_H-M   'P 1'
#
loop_
_entity.id
_entity.type
_entity.pdbx_description
1 polymer ?
#
loop_
_entity_poly.entity_id
_entity_poly.type
_entity_poly.pdbx_seq_one_letter_code
_entity_poly.pdbx_strand_id
1 'polypeptide(L)' 'MTGVGGEHKLPGEYRKSQNWIGGLSLTDAVFILPHHDNVPELMSGMEFFFAQRPDSFTRYSADSYCALSI' A
#
# COMPACT_ATOMS: atom_id res chain seq x y z
N MET A 1 13.99 -22.06 -5.19
CA MET A 1 13.81 -20.82 -4.41
C MET A 1 12.59 -21.01 -3.51
N THR A 2 12.82 -21.53 -2.31
CA THR A 2 11.79 -21.80 -1.28
C THR A 2 11.87 -20.65 -0.26
N GLY A 3 10.89 -19.75 -0.24
CA GLY A 3 10.94 -18.64 0.71
C GLY A 3 9.97 -17.48 0.51
N VAL A 4 8.90 -17.62 -0.27
CA VAL A 4 7.80 -16.63 -0.22
C VAL A 4 6.93 -16.98 0.98
N GLY A 5 7.20 -16.33 2.12
CA GLY A 5 6.50 -16.47 3.39
C GLY A 5 5.01 -16.15 3.27
N GLY A 6 4.25 -17.08 2.72
CA GLY A 6 2.82 -16.98 2.42
C GLY A 6 1.93 -17.77 3.36
N GLU A 7 2.45 -18.82 4.01
CA GLU A 7 1.61 -19.77 4.77
C GLU A 7 0.97 -19.18 6.03
N HIS A 8 1.50 -18.08 6.57
CA HIS A 8 0.95 -17.41 7.75
C HIS A 8 0.48 -15.97 7.45
N LYS A 9 0.24 -15.63 6.19
CA LYS A 9 -0.33 -14.31 5.88
C LYS A 9 -1.77 -14.29 6.39
N LEU A 10 -2.09 -13.30 7.21
CA LEU A 10 -3.44 -13.07 7.73
C LEU A 10 -4.16 -12.13 6.76
N PRO A 11 -5.03 -12.66 5.86
CA PRO A 11 -5.74 -11.81 4.91
C PRO A 11 -6.67 -10.85 5.67
N GLY A 12 -6.63 -9.57 5.30
CA GLY A 12 -7.43 -8.53 5.93
C GLY A 12 -6.82 -7.91 7.19
N GLU A 13 -5.69 -8.41 7.69
CA GLU A 13 -4.95 -7.78 8.79
C GLU A 13 -3.74 -6.98 8.28
N TYR A 14 -3.36 -5.94 9.03
CA TYR A 14 -2.08 -5.27 8.83
C TYR A 14 -0.92 -6.22 9.17
N ARG A 15 0.25 -5.96 8.56
CA ARG A 15 1.46 -6.72 8.87
C ARG A 15 1.90 -6.48 10.32
N LYS A 16 2.42 -7.53 10.96
CA LYS A 16 2.96 -7.52 12.33
C LYS A 16 4.49 -7.52 12.35
N SER A 17 5.12 -7.37 11.19
CA SER A 17 6.57 -7.39 11.05
C SER A 17 7.03 -6.42 9.96
N GLN A 18 8.31 -6.06 10.02
CA GLN A 18 8.93 -5.22 9.01
C GLN A 18 9.18 -6.02 7.74
N ASN A 19 8.69 -5.49 6.61
CA ASN A 19 9.00 -6.00 5.29
C ASN A 19 10.00 -5.06 4.60
N TRP A 20 10.86 -5.62 3.77
CA TRP A 20 11.75 -4.87 2.90
C TRP A 20 11.67 -5.44 1.47
N ILE A 21 12.01 -4.61 0.49
CA ILE A 21 11.99 -4.97 -0.94
C ILE A 21 13.39 -4.77 -1.50
N GLY A 22 13.89 -5.81 -2.18
CA GLY A 22 15.27 -5.88 -2.68
C GLY A 22 16.26 -6.17 -1.55
N GLY A 23 17.40 -6.77 -1.88
CA GLY A 23 18.39 -7.23 -0.89
C GLY A 23 18.01 -8.53 -0.18
N LEU A 24 19.00 -9.16 0.46
CA LEU A 24 18.84 -10.39 1.25
C LEU A 24 18.48 -10.09 2.72
N SER A 25 18.66 -8.85 3.16
CA SER A 25 18.48 -8.38 4.53
C SER A 25 18.00 -6.93 4.57
N LEU A 26 17.71 -6.43 5.78
CA LEU A 26 17.33 -5.04 5.97
C LEU A 26 18.45 -4.05 5.61
N THR A 27 19.71 -4.45 5.76
CA THR A 27 20.88 -3.55 5.56
C THR A 27 21.24 -3.33 4.09
N ASP A 28 20.86 -4.26 3.21
CA ASP A 28 21.05 -4.16 1.75
C ASP A 28 19.71 -3.95 1.02
N ALA A 29 18.68 -3.55 1.76
CA ALA A 29 17.36 -3.30 1.21
C ALA A 29 17.37 -2.09 0.26
N VAL A 30 16.77 -2.27 -0.92
CA VAL A 30 16.55 -1.16 -1.86
C VAL A 30 15.45 -0.24 -1.33
N PHE A 31 14.46 -0.83 -0.65
CA PHE A 31 13.36 -0.09 -0.08
C PHE A 31 12.87 -0.72 1.23
N ILE A 32 12.64 0.13 2.23
CA ILE A 32 12.09 -0.26 3.53
C ILE A 32 10.77 0.49 3.70
N LEU A 33 9.68 -0.27 3.82
CA LEU A 33 8.34 0.29 4.09
C LEU A 33 8.28 0.94 5.49
N PRO A 34 7.25 1.74 5.82
CA PRO A 34 7.07 2.31 7.17
C PRO A 34 7.13 1.25 8.29
N HIS A 35 7.36 1.62 9.55
CA HIS A 35 7.29 0.62 10.62
C HIS A 35 5.88 0.04 10.73
N HIS A 36 5.76 -1.26 11.03
CA HIS A 36 4.47 -1.96 11.05
C HIS A 36 3.49 -1.36 12.09
N ASP A 37 4.01 -0.89 13.23
CA ASP A 37 3.22 -0.20 14.26
C ASP A 37 2.57 1.10 13.77
N ASN A 38 3.13 1.72 12.74
CA ASN A 38 2.64 2.99 12.20
C ASN A 38 1.63 2.77 11.06
N VAL A 39 1.54 1.54 10.53
CA VAL A 39 0.64 1.23 9.41
C VAL A 39 -0.82 1.53 9.74
N PRO A 40 -1.38 1.16 10.91
CA PRO A 40 -2.78 1.46 11.22
C PRO A 40 -3.10 2.96 11.18
N GLU A 41 -2.23 3.81 11.74
CA GLU A 41 -2.40 5.26 11.74
C GLU A 41 -2.30 5.86 10.33
N LEU A 42 -1.29 5.43 9.56
CA LEU A 42 -1.10 5.92 8.19
C LEU A 42 -2.27 5.55 7.27
N MET A 43 -2.81 4.33 7.42
CA MET A 43 -3.97 3.89 6.65
C MET A 43 -5.23 4.67 7.03
N SER A 44 -5.43 4.95 8.31
CA SER A 44 -6.53 5.81 8.77
C SER A 44 -6.42 7.23 8.20
N GLY A 45 -5.21 7.81 8.18
CA GLY A 45 -4.97 9.11 7.56
C GLY A 45 -5.29 9.12 6.05
N MET A 46 -4.97 8.02 5.36
CA MET A 46 -5.28 7.85 3.94
C MET A 46 -6.79 7.75 3.71
N GLU A 47 -7.51 6.96 4.51
CA GLU A 47 -8.98 6.87 4.45
C GLU A 47 -9.64 8.22 4.68
N PHE A 48 -9.17 8.98 5.67
CA PHE A 48 -9.66 10.32 5.96
C PHE A 48 -9.41 11.29 4.79
N PHE A 49 -8.22 11.25 4.19
CA PHE A 49 -7.89 12.08 3.03
C PHE A 49 -8.84 11.84 1.86
N PHE A 50 -9.16 10.57 1.58
CA PHE A 50 -10.10 10.21 0.53
C PHE A 50 -11.55 10.54 0.89
N ALA A 51 -11.96 10.33 2.14
CA ALA A 51 -13.30 10.68 2.61
C ALA A 51 -13.59 12.19 2.49
N GLN A 52 -12.57 13.05 2.65
CA GLN A 52 -12.69 14.49 2.41
C GLN A 52 -12.86 14.86 0.93
N ARG A 53 -12.48 13.98 0.01
CA ARG A 53 -12.50 14.23 -1.44
C ARG A 53 -13.19 13.07 -2.16
N PRO A 54 -14.52 12.93 -2.00
CA PRO A 54 -15.27 11.79 -2.55
C PRO A 54 -15.18 11.69 -4.09
N ASP A 55 -14.82 12.77 -4.78
CA ASP A 55 -14.64 12.85 -6.23
C ASP A 55 -13.21 12.52 -6.70
N SER A 56 -12.23 12.48 -5.80
CA SER A 56 -10.81 12.30 -6.19
C SER A 56 -10.50 10.94 -6.79
N PHE A 57 -11.21 9.89 -6.38
CA PHE A 57 -11.04 8.54 -6.94
C PHE A 57 -11.82 8.35 -8.25
N THR A 58 -13.01 8.95 -8.35
CA THR A 58 -13.87 8.86 -9.54
C THR A 58 -13.38 9.75 -10.68
N ARG A 59 -12.69 10.84 -10.37
CA ARG A 59 -12.09 11.72 -11.39
C ARG A 59 -10.96 11.06 -12.16
N TYR A 60 -10.16 10.20 -11.53
CA TYR A 60 -9.14 9.42 -12.23
C TYR A 60 -9.73 8.49 -13.29
N SER A 61 -10.94 7.95 -13.04
CA SER A 61 -11.71 7.17 -14.01
C SER A 61 -12.38 8.06 -15.07
N ALA A 62 -13.03 9.15 -14.66
CA ALA A 62 -13.73 10.05 -15.58
C ALA A 62 -12.79 10.73 -16.58
N ASP A 63 -11.59 11.17 -16.16
CA ASP A 63 -10.60 11.78 -17.04
C ASP A 63 -9.97 10.75 -18.00
N SER A 64 -9.94 9.46 -17.63
CA SER A 64 -9.47 8.37 -18.49
C SER A 64 -10.48 7.99 -19.58
N TYR A 65 -11.78 8.13 -19.33
CA TYR A 65 -12.83 7.89 -20.34
C TYR A 65 -13.17 9.14 -21.17
N CYS A 66 -12.98 10.35 -20.65
CA CYS A 66 -13.25 11.59 -21.39
C CYS A 66 -12.15 11.94 -22.41
N ALA A 67 -10.90 11.49 -22.19
CA ALA A 67 -9.79 11.66 -23.14
C ALA A 67 -9.86 10.75 -24.39
N LEU A 68 -10.85 9.86 -24.48
CA LEU A 68 -11.06 8.94 -25.61
C LEU A 68 -12.30 9.31 -26.47
N SER A 69 -12.87 10.50 -26.29
CA SER A 69 -14.06 10.95 -27.04
C SER A 69 -14.00 12.39 -27.53
N ILE A 70 -12.81 12.89 -27.90
CA ILE A 70 -12.66 14.07 -28.75
C ILE A 70 -11.76 13.73 -29.93
#